data_AF-A0A2G9TTX1-F1
#
_entry.id   AF-A0A2G9TTX1-F1
#
_cell.length_a   1.000
_cell.length_b   1.000
_cell.length_c   1.000
_cell.angle_alpha   90.00
_cell.angle_beta   90.00
_cell.angle_gamma   90.00
#
_symmetry.space_group_name_H-M   'P 1'
#
loop_
_entity.id
_entity.type
_entity.pdbx_description
1 polymer ?
#
loop_
_entity_poly.entity_id
_entity_poly.type
_entity_poly.pdbx_seq_one_letter_code
_entity_poly.pdbx_strand_id
1 'polypeptide(L)'
;MKSKLLFIETNDALETSVALEKYVDACDSGRGACLFSVARGKVSEGIDFSHHLGRCMIMLGIPYVYTESRILRARLEYLRDQFAIKENDFLTFDAMRHTAQCMGRALRGKTDYGLMIFADKRFSRQDKRGKLPRWMQEYLETASTNLSIDEAVQLARRL
;
A
#
# COMPACT_ATOMS: atom_id res chain seq x y z
N MET A 1 9.43 21.48 -13.22
CA MET A 1 8.30 20.84 -12.51
C MET A 1 8.11 21.57 -11.20
N LYS A 2 6.91 22.10 -10.91
CA LYS A 2 6.61 22.55 -9.53
C LYS A 2 6.45 21.29 -8.66
N SER A 3 7.16 21.24 -7.54
CA SER A 3 7.06 20.15 -6.56
C SER A 3 5.67 20.13 -5.91
N LYS A 4 5.17 18.93 -5.61
CA LYS A 4 3.89 18.73 -4.90
C LYS A 4 4.05 19.09 -3.42
N LEU A 5 2.95 19.46 -2.77
CA LEU A 5 2.92 19.66 -1.32
C LEU A 5 3.03 18.31 -0.60
N LEU A 6 3.76 18.28 0.52
CA LEU A 6 3.94 17.07 1.30
C LEU A 6 3.09 17.14 2.57
N PHE A 7 2.38 16.06 2.83
CA PHE A 7 1.59 15.85 4.04
C PHE A 7 2.04 14.53 4.66
N ILE A 8 2.13 14.49 5.99
CA ILE A 8 2.67 13.35 6.73
C ILE A 8 1.66 12.98 7.81
N GLU A 9 1.29 11.70 7.88
CA GLU A 9 0.50 11.16 8.98
C GLU A 9 1.32 11.22 10.28
N THR A 10 0.69 11.69 11.36
CA THR A 10 1.32 11.70 12.69
C THR A 10 0.55 10.77 13.63
N ASN A 11 1.10 10.53 14.83
CA ASN A 11 0.39 9.73 15.83
C ASN A 11 -0.84 10.47 16.40
N ASP A 12 -0.85 11.81 16.32
CA ASP A 12 -1.97 12.65 16.73
C ASP A 12 -3.09 12.61 15.67
N ALA A 13 -4.29 12.28 16.14
CA ALA A 13 -5.47 12.21 15.29
C ALA A 13 -5.91 13.59 14.78
N LEU A 14 -5.74 14.64 15.58
CA LEU A 14 -6.14 15.99 15.20
C LEU A 14 -5.22 16.52 14.10
N GLU A 15 -3.91 16.42 14.29
CA GLU A 15 -2.92 16.81 13.27
C GLU A 15 -3.11 16.03 11.96
N THR A 16 -3.33 14.71 12.05
CA THR A 16 -3.59 13.87 10.88
C THR A 16 -4.85 14.30 10.14
N SER A 17 -5.91 14.67 10.87
CA SER A 17 -7.16 15.15 10.26
C SER A 17 -6.94 16.47 9.51
N VAL A 18 -6.19 17.40 10.11
CA VAL A 18 -5.83 18.67 9.47
C VAL A 18 -4.94 18.44 8.24
N ALA A 19 -3.96 17.53 8.32
CA ALA A 19 -3.09 17.19 7.19
C ALA A 19 -3.90 16.59 6.03
N LEU A 20 -4.88 15.74 6.32
CA LEU A 20 -5.75 15.14 5.31
C LEU A 20 -6.67 16.17 4.65
N GLU A 21 -7.26 17.09 5.42
CA GLU A 21 -8.08 18.18 4.87
C GLU A 21 -7.25 19.03 3.90
N LYS A 22 -6.04 19.45 4.33
CA LYS A 22 -5.15 20.26 3.50
C LYS A 22 -4.60 19.51 2.29
N TYR A 23 -4.47 18.18 2.38
CA TYR A 23 -4.14 17.32 1.25
C TYR A 23 -5.23 17.36 0.17
N VAL A 24 -6.51 17.26 0.57
CA VAL A 24 -7.66 17.36 -0.33
C VAL A 24 -7.71 18.74 -0.98
N ASP A 25 -7.62 19.82 -0.20
CA ASP A 25 -7.59 21.20 -0.70
C ASP A 25 -6.48 21.42 -1.75
N ALA A 26 -5.29 20.86 -1.50
CA ALA A 26 -4.15 20.95 -2.40
C ALA A 26 -4.36 20.17 -3.71
N CYS A 27 -5.10 19.07 -3.68
CA CYS A 27 -5.47 18.31 -4.87
C CYS A 27 -6.53 19.04 -5.68
N ASP A 28 -7.55 19.59 -5.03
CA ASP A 28 -8.66 20.32 -5.67
C ASP A 28 -8.21 21.65 -6.30
N SER A 29 -7.23 22.31 -5.70
CA SER A 29 -6.65 23.57 -6.20
C SER A 29 -5.69 23.39 -7.38
N GLY A 30 -5.46 22.17 -7.86
CA GLY A 30 -4.60 21.87 -9.01
C GLY A 30 -3.09 21.96 -8.72
N ARG A 31 -2.68 22.23 -7.48
CA ARG A 31 -1.27 22.19 -7.06
C ARG A 31 -0.76 20.75 -6.95
N GLY A 32 -1.63 19.85 -6.49
CA GLY A 32 -1.33 18.46 -6.22
C GLY A 32 -0.53 18.26 -4.93
N ALA A 33 -0.67 17.06 -4.36
CA ALA A 33 -0.09 16.72 -3.08
C ALA A 33 0.45 15.28 -3.06
N CYS A 34 1.30 15.00 -2.08
CA CYS A 34 1.78 13.68 -1.71
C CYS A 34 1.52 13.47 -0.23
N LEU A 35 0.80 12.41 0.12
CA LEU A 35 0.52 12.00 1.48
C LEU A 35 1.40 10.80 1.84
N PHE A 36 2.22 10.95 2.89
CA PHE A 36 2.98 9.86 3.48
C PHE A 36 2.21 9.34 4.69
N SER A 37 1.75 8.10 4.58
CA SER A 37 1.03 7.38 5.65
C SER A 37 1.74 6.08 6.00
N VAL A 38 1.47 5.56 7.19
CA VAL A 38 2.01 4.29 7.65
C VAL A 38 0.99 3.18 7.34
N ALA A 39 1.44 2.10 6.71
CA ALA A 39 0.61 0.90 6.56
C ALA A 39 0.30 0.30 7.94
N ARG A 40 -0.96 -0.06 8.20
CA ARG A 40 -1.51 -0.38 9.55
C ARG A 40 -1.69 0.85 10.46
N GLY A 41 -1.51 2.05 9.91
CA GLY A 41 -1.85 3.32 10.53
C GLY A 41 -3.32 3.68 10.31
N LYS A 42 -3.77 4.73 11.00
CA LYS A 42 -5.18 5.17 11.02
C LYS A 42 -5.64 5.55 9.62
N VAL A 43 -4.80 6.26 8.86
CA VAL A 43 -5.12 6.71 7.50
C VAL A 43 -5.30 5.52 6.55
N SER A 44 -4.40 4.52 6.65
CA SER A 44 -4.43 3.32 5.81
C SER A 44 -5.61 2.37 6.08
N GLU A 45 -6.35 2.59 7.17
CA GLU A 45 -7.51 1.79 7.58
C GLU A 45 -8.84 2.55 7.51
N GLY A 46 -8.84 3.87 7.71
CA GLY A 46 -10.06 4.66 7.87
C GLY A 46 -10.46 5.51 6.67
N ILE A 47 -9.54 5.79 5.73
CA ILE A 47 -9.74 6.82 4.71
C ILE A 47 -9.81 6.21 3.32
N ASP A 48 -10.82 6.59 2.54
CA ASP A 48 -10.95 6.22 1.12
C ASP A 48 -10.36 7.34 0.24
N PHE A 49 -9.49 6.97 -0.70
CA PHE A 49 -8.90 7.91 -1.66
C PHE A 49 -9.64 7.82 -3.00
N SER A 50 -10.81 8.47 -3.08
CA SER A 50 -11.64 8.43 -4.27
C SER A 50 -11.11 9.31 -5.40
N HIS A 51 -11.30 8.86 -6.64
CA HIS A 51 -11.06 9.66 -7.85
C HIS A 51 -9.63 10.21 -7.94
N HIS A 52 -9.49 11.54 -8.01
CA HIS A 52 -8.20 12.19 -8.23
C HIS A 52 -7.34 12.26 -6.95
N LEU A 53 -7.88 11.88 -5.79
CA LEU A 53 -7.17 11.90 -4.51
C LEU A 53 -6.17 10.75 -4.36
N GLY A 54 -6.20 9.75 -5.24
CA GLY A 54 -5.37 8.54 -5.14
C GLY A 54 -4.76 8.05 -6.45
N ARG A 55 -4.43 8.96 -7.38
CA ARG A 55 -3.99 8.60 -8.75
C ARG A 55 -2.72 7.75 -8.81
N CYS A 56 -1.84 7.85 -7.82
CA CYS A 56 -0.66 7.01 -7.73
C CYS A 56 -0.47 6.59 -6.27
N MET A 57 -0.61 5.30 -6.01
CA MET A 57 -0.33 4.67 -4.73
C MET A 57 1.02 3.96 -4.81
N ILE A 58 1.89 4.22 -3.84
CA ILE A 58 3.21 3.60 -3.76
C ILE A 58 3.32 2.88 -2.43
N MET A 59 3.42 1.56 -2.47
CA MET A 59 3.74 0.74 -1.31
C MET A 59 5.27 0.64 -1.17
N LEU A 60 5.83 1.33 -0.18
CA LEU A 60 7.26 1.29 0.13
C LEU A 60 7.54 0.11 1.07
N GLY A 61 8.15 -0.95 0.54
CA GLY A 61 8.43 -2.15 1.33
C GLY A 61 7.21 -3.06 1.57
N ILE A 62 7.42 -4.15 2.30
CA ILE A 62 6.36 -5.07 2.73
C ILE A 62 5.98 -4.76 4.19
N PRO A 63 4.70 -4.51 4.51
CA PRO A 63 4.25 -4.09 5.84
C PRO A 63 4.17 -5.27 6.82
N TYR A 64 5.34 -5.79 7.21
CA TYR A 64 5.46 -6.83 8.23
C TYR A 64 5.17 -6.28 9.63
N VAL A 65 4.56 -7.11 10.46
CA VAL A 65 4.45 -6.87 11.90
C VAL A 65 5.80 -7.06 12.58
N TYR A 66 5.96 -6.45 13.75
CA TYR A 66 7.14 -6.65 14.59
C TYR A 66 7.22 -8.11 15.08
N THR A 67 8.21 -8.86 14.57
CA THR A 67 8.32 -10.32 14.76
C THR A 67 8.72 -10.73 16.18
N GLU A 68 9.41 -9.86 16.92
CA GLU A 68 9.85 -10.15 18.29
C GLU A 68 8.79 -9.86 19.37
N SER A 69 7.56 -9.56 18.97
CA SER A 69 6.45 -9.39 19.92
C SER A 69 6.08 -10.74 20.56
N ARG A 70 6.04 -10.79 21.90
CA ARG A 70 5.60 -11.99 22.64
C ARG A 70 4.19 -12.44 22.26
N ILE A 71 3.29 -11.48 22.03
CA ILE A 71 1.90 -11.75 21.62
C ILE A 71 1.88 -12.43 20.25
N LEU A 72 2.69 -11.94 19.31
CA LEU A 72 2.77 -12.52 17.97
C LEU A 72 3.36 -13.93 18.03
N ARG A 73 4.45 -14.13 18.79
CA ARG A 73 5.08 -15.45 18.94
C ARG A 73 4.11 -16.48 19.52
N ALA A 74 3.38 -16.14 20.58
CA ALA A 74 2.35 -17.01 21.15
C ALA A 74 1.24 -17.36 20.13
N ARG A 75 0.82 -16.37 19.31
CA ARG A 75 -0.15 -16.61 18.23
C ARG A 75 0.40 -17.54 17.15
N LEU A 76 1.66 -17.35 16.76
CA LEU A 76 2.33 -18.19 15.77
C LEU A 76 2.48 -19.63 16.25
N GLU A 77 2.88 -19.83 17.51
CA GLU A 77 2.95 -21.15 18.16
C GLU A 77 1.58 -21.83 18.17
N TYR A 78 0.53 -21.11 18.57
CA TYR A 78 -0.84 -21.63 18.54
C TYR A 78 -1.29 -22.04 17.12
N LEU A 79 -1.02 -21.20 16.11
CA LEU A 79 -1.38 -21.50 14.72
C LEU A 79 -0.61 -22.71 14.16
N ARG A 80 0.65 -22.86 14.54
CA ARG A 80 1.47 -24.01 14.20
C ARG A 80 0.92 -25.28 14.83
N ASP A 81 0.63 -25.25 16.13
CA ASP A 81 0.28 -26.46 16.88
C ASP A 81 -1.16 -26.92 16.61
N GLN A 82 -2.11 -25.99 16.42
CA GLN A 82 -3.52 -26.33 16.21
C GLN A 82 -3.90 -26.50 14.74
N PHE A 83 -3.25 -25.77 13.82
CA PHE A 83 -3.65 -25.72 12.40
C PHE A 83 -2.52 -26.11 11.43
N ALA A 84 -1.34 -26.51 11.93
CA ALA A 84 -0.16 -26.81 11.11
C ALA A 84 0.24 -25.67 10.16
N ILE A 85 -0.09 -24.42 10.52
CA ILE A 85 0.24 -23.25 9.72
C ILE A 85 1.69 -22.85 10.01
N LYS A 86 2.52 -22.77 8.96
CA LYS A 86 3.90 -22.30 9.07
C LYS A 86 3.93 -20.82 9.41
N GLU A 87 4.86 -20.42 10.27
CA GLU A 87 4.99 -19.03 10.73
C GLU A 87 5.16 -18.04 9.57
N ASN A 88 6.04 -18.38 8.62
CA ASN A 88 6.30 -17.54 7.44
C ASN A 88 5.07 -17.39 6.52
N ASP A 89 4.20 -18.41 6.46
CA ASP A 89 2.98 -18.35 5.65
C ASP A 89 1.98 -17.37 6.27
N PHE A 90 1.82 -17.40 7.60
CA PHE A 90 0.99 -16.43 8.31
C PHE A 90 1.52 -15.01 8.18
N LEU A 91 2.84 -14.80 8.40
CA LEU A 91 3.46 -13.49 8.29
C LEU A 91 3.32 -12.91 6.88
N THR A 92 3.54 -13.73 5.85
CA THR A 92 3.40 -13.31 4.45
C THR A 92 1.94 -13.03 4.12
N PHE A 93 1.01 -13.88 4.56
CA PHE A 93 -0.42 -13.66 4.37
C PHE A 93 -0.88 -12.33 5.00
N ASP A 94 -0.50 -12.09 6.26
CA ASP A 94 -0.93 -10.87 6.96
C ASP A 94 -0.34 -9.61 6.30
N ALA A 95 0.94 -9.64 5.88
CA ALA A 95 1.55 -8.51 5.19
C ALA A 95 0.92 -8.23 3.81
N MET A 96 0.62 -9.27 3.03
CA MET A 96 -0.02 -9.13 1.72
C MET A 96 -1.48 -8.68 1.85
N ARG A 97 -2.19 -9.11 2.90
CA ARG A 97 -3.53 -8.64 3.22
C ARG A 97 -3.56 -7.14 3.48
N HIS A 98 -2.67 -6.63 4.34
CA HIS A 98 -2.60 -5.18 4.61
C HIS A 98 -2.14 -4.40 3.38
N THR A 99 -1.19 -4.94 2.62
CA THR A 99 -0.77 -4.33 1.34
C THR A 99 -1.97 -4.16 0.42
N ALA A 100 -2.73 -5.23 0.18
CA ALA A 100 -3.89 -5.20 -0.70
C ALA A 100 -4.98 -4.26 -0.19
N GLN A 101 -5.19 -4.22 1.14
CA GLN A 101 -6.13 -3.30 1.76
C GLN A 101 -5.74 -1.84 1.54
N CYS A 102 -4.46 -1.48 1.71
CA CYS A 102 -3.99 -0.11 1.49
C CYS A 102 -4.10 0.29 0.01
N MET A 103 -3.66 -0.58 -0.89
CA MET A 103 -3.63 -0.29 -2.33
C MET A 103 -5.04 -0.29 -2.95
N GLY A 104 -5.95 -1.13 -2.45
CA GLY A 104 -7.33 -1.19 -2.92
C GLY A 104 -8.16 0.07 -2.67
N ARG A 105 -7.71 0.97 -1.78
CA ARG A 105 -8.42 2.23 -1.46
C ARG A 105 -8.42 3.26 -2.58
N ALA A 106 -7.52 3.12 -3.55
CA ALA A 106 -7.42 4.05 -4.67
C ALA A 106 -8.38 3.76 -5.84
N LEU A 107 -9.04 2.59 -5.86
CA LEU A 107 -9.97 2.22 -6.93
C LEU A 107 -11.38 2.06 -6.36
N ARG A 108 -12.25 3.05 -6.60
CA ARG A 108 -13.59 3.12 -5.98
C ARG A 108 -14.76 2.95 -6.97
N GLY A 109 -14.50 2.96 -8.27
CA GLY A 109 -15.54 2.84 -9.30
C GLY A 109 -15.00 2.36 -10.64
N LYS A 110 -15.92 1.93 -11.53
CA LYS A 110 -15.56 1.41 -12.86
C LYS A 110 -14.92 2.45 -13.79
N THR A 111 -15.18 3.72 -13.53
CA THR A 111 -14.61 4.86 -14.27
C THR A 111 -13.35 5.40 -13.62
N ASP A 112 -12.93 4.83 -12.49
CA ASP A 112 -11.76 5.28 -11.75
C ASP A 112 -10.50 4.55 -12.22
N TYR A 113 -9.39 5.25 -12.24
CA TYR A 113 -8.09 4.70 -12.61
C TYR A 113 -7.01 5.20 -11.65
N GLY A 114 -6.03 4.36 -11.40
CA GLY A 114 -4.92 4.67 -10.52
C GLY A 114 -3.73 3.78 -10.82
N LEU A 115 -2.54 4.33 -10.63
CA LEU A 115 -1.29 3.60 -10.71
C LEU A 115 -0.96 3.00 -9.33
N MET A 116 -0.68 1.71 -9.29
CA MET A 116 -0.24 1.00 -8.09
C MET A 116 1.20 0.54 -8.25
N ILE A 117 2.10 1.05 -7.41
CA ILE A 117 3.53 0.72 -7.44
C ILE A 117 3.89 -0.05 -6.18
N PHE A 118 4.52 -1.20 -6.35
CA PHE A 118 5.08 -2.02 -5.27
C PHE A 118 6.60 -1.87 -5.25
N ALA A 119 7.10 -0.98 -4.40
CA ALA A 119 8.52 -0.61 -4.35
C ALA A 119 9.33 -1.53 -3.40
N ASP A 120 9.36 -2.83 -3.71
CA ASP A 120 10.22 -3.81 -3.05
C ASP A 120 10.41 -5.05 -3.95
N LYS A 121 11.66 -5.47 -4.17
CA LYS A 121 11.98 -6.67 -4.96
C LYS A 121 11.26 -7.92 -4.46
N ARG A 122 10.97 -8.01 -3.16
CA ARG A 122 10.30 -9.18 -2.57
C ARG A 122 8.88 -9.37 -3.10
N PHE A 123 8.19 -8.35 -3.58
CA PHE A 123 6.87 -8.49 -4.20
C PHE A 123 6.91 -9.32 -5.49
N SER A 124 8.05 -9.43 -6.17
CA SER A 124 8.18 -10.25 -7.39
C SER A 124 8.17 -11.76 -7.09
N ARG A 125 8.37 -12.16 -5.83
CA ARG A 125 8.44 -13.58 -5.46
C ARG A 125 7.05 -14.20 -5.43
N GLN A 126 6.93 -15.44 -5.91
CA GLN A 126 5.64 -16.13 -6.03
C GLN A 126 4.93 -16.34 -4.68
N ASP A 127 5.68 -16.54 -3.60
CA ASP A 127 5.12 -16.71 -2.24
C ASP A 127 4.39 -15.46 -1.73
N LYS A 128 4.69 -14.29 -2.28
CA LYS A 128 4.09 -12.99 -1.94
C LYS A 128 3.09 -12.56 -2.99
N ARG A 129 3.52 -12.51 -4.26
CA ARG A 129 2.67 -12.15 -5.40
C ARG A 129 1.39 -12.99 -5.46
N GLY A 130 1.52 -14.31 -5.24
CA GLY A 130 0.38 -15.23 -5.26
C GLY A 130 -0.63 -15.02 -4.12
N LYS A 131 -0.29 -14.24 -3.09
CA LYS A 131 -1.16 -13.92 -1.95
C LYS A 131 -1.91 -12.59 -2.12
N LEU A 132 -1.61 -11.81 -3.16
CA LEU A 132 -2.42 -10.65 -3.52
C LEU A 132 -3.79 -11.10 -4.08
N PRO A 133 -4.84 -10.26 -4.04
CA PRO A 133 -6.11 -10.58 -4.69
C PRO A 133 -5.94 -10.82 -6.20
N ARG A 134 -6.76 -11.72 -6.77
CA ARG A 134 -6.69 -12.07 -8.21
C ARG A 134 -6.77 -10.86 -9.13
N TRP A 135 -7.69 -9.94 -8.83
CA TRP A 135 -7.87 -8.74 -9.63
C TRP A 135 -6.59 -7.88 -9.69
N MET A 136 -5.75 -7.82 -8.65
CA MET A 136 -4.46 -7.13 -8.73
C MET A 136 -3.44 -7.93 -9.53
N GLN A 137 -3.43 -9.26 -9.36
CA GLN A 137 -2.49 -10.15 -10.04
C GLN A 137 -2.68 -10.16 -11.55
N GLU A 138 -3.93 -10.03 -12.03
CA GLU A 138 -4.29 -10.01 -13.45
C GLU A 138 -3.68 -8.80 -14.19
N TYR A 139 -3.55 -7.64 -13.52
CA TYR A 139 -2.92 -6.45 -14.09
C TYR A 139 -1.42 -6.33 -13.81
N LEU A 140 -0.84 -7.24 -13.04
CA LEU A 140 0.61 -7.30 -12.79
C LEU A 140 1.29 -8.07 -13.93
N GLU A 141 1.46 -7.46 -15.08
CA GLU A 141 2.16 -8.10 -16.21
C GLU A 141 3.63 -8.41 -15.87
N THR A 142 4.18 -9.48 -16.43
CA THR A 142 5.60 -9.86 -16.23
C THR A 142 6.55 -8.75 -16.69
N ALA A 143 6.19 -8.03 -17.76
CA ALA A 143 6.93 -6.87 -18.26
C ALA A 143 6.98 -5.70 -17.27
N SER A 144 6.04 -5.63 -16.33
CA SER A 144 5.93 -4.59 -15.30
C SER A 144 6.55 -5.01 -13.96
N THR A 145 7.37 -6.06 -13.95
CA THR A 145 8.06 -6.56 -12.74
C THR A 145 9.56 -6.30 -12.80
N ASN A 146 10.18 -6.11 -11.63
CA ASN A 146 11.63 -5.85 -11.48
C ASN A 146 12.14 -4.64 -12.29
N LEU A 147 11.29 -3.64 -12.50
CA LEU A 147 11.66 -2.40 -13.15
C LEU A 147 12.63 -1.59 -12.29
N SER A 148 13.59 -0.94 -12.94
CA SER A 148 14.31 0.19 -12.36
C SER A 148 13.38 1.39 -12.16
N ILE A 149 13.83 2.38 -11.38
CA ILE A 149 13.05 3.59 -11.12
C ILE A 149 12.76 4.34 -12.43
N ASP A 150 13.75 4.45 -13.32
CA ASP A 150 13.59 5.17 -14.58
C ASP A 150 12.61 4.47 -15.53
N GLU A 151 12.68 3.15 -15.64
CA GLU A 151 11.71 2.35 -16.43
C GLU A 151 10.29 2.48 -15.87
N ALA A 152 10.14 2.43 -14.55
CA ALA A 152 8.85 2.62 -13.90
C ALA A 152 8.28 4.02 -14.17
N VAL A 153 9.11 5.07 -14.14
CA VAL A 153 8.70 6.44 -14.48
C VAL A 153 8.30 6.55 -15.95
N GLN A 154 9.03 5.91 -16.87
CA GLN A 154 8.68 5.91 -18.29
C GLN A 154 7.36 5.19 -18.55
N LEU A 155 7.13 4.06 -17.90
CA LEU A 155 5.86 3.31 -18.00
C LEU A 155 4.70 4.13 -17.44
N ALA A 156 4.89 4.75 -16.28
CA ALA A 156 3.88 5.58 -15.63
C ALA A 156 3.44 6.79 -16.45
N ARG A 157 4.30 7.33 -17.33
CA ARG A 157 3.99 8.46 -18.22
C ARG A 157 3.16 8.07 -19.45
N ARG A 158 3.04 6.78 -19.75
CA ARG A 158 2.29 6.27 -20.92
C ARG A 158 0.82 5.98 -20.60
N LEU A 159 0.47 5.96 -19.31
CA LEU A 159 -0.89 5.78 -18.78
C LEU A 159 -1.61 7.13 -18.71
#